data_AF-A0A933P1X6-F1
#
_entry.id   AF-A0A933P1X6-F1
#
_cell.length_a   1.000
_cell.length_b   1.000
_cell.length_c   1.000
_cell.angle_alpha   90.00
_cell.angle_beta   90.00
_cell.angle_gamma   90.00
#
_symmetry.space_group_name_H-M   'P 1'
#
loop_
_entity.id
_entity.type
_entity.pdbx_description
1 polymer ?
#
loop_
_entity_poly.entity_id
_entity_poly.type
_entity_poly.pdbx_seq_one_letter_code
_entity_poly.pdbx_strand_id
1 'polypeptide(L)' 'MFLGKDLIVWLLLALGGALFVGNVAALVKPPAAPRGDDDLERAPRSRSIGMAAIGFVVALAALAALVTR' A
#
# COMPACT_ATOMS: atom_id res chain seq x y z
N MET A 1 -10.03 -25.17 5.39
CA MET A 1 -8.76 -24.42 5.55
C MET A 1 -8.90 -23.09 4.81
N PHE A 2 -9.10 -21.97 5.50
CA PHE A 2 -9.41 -20.65 4.91
C PHE A 2 -8.30 -20.10 3.99
N LEU A 3 -7.03 -20.40 4.31
CA LEU A 3 -5.88 -19.98 3.52
C LEU A 3 -5.53 -20.96 2.37
N GLY A 4 -5.98 -22.21 2.37
CA GLY A 4 -5.51 -23.30 1.49
C GLY A 4 -5.04 -22.92 0.07
N LYS A 5 -5.96 -22.84 -0.90
CA LYS A 5 -5.64 -22.55 -2.31
C LYS A 5 -5.40 -21.07 -2.60
N ASP A 6 -5.94 -20.21 -1.73
CA ASP A 6 -6.02 -18.77 -1.97
C ASP A 6 -5.09 -17.97 -1.04
N LEU A 7 -4.15 -18.64 -0.35
CA LEU A 7 -3.17 -18.03 0.55
C LEU A 7 -2.45 -16.87 -0.13
N ILE A 8 -1.96 -17.10 -1.34
CA ILE A 8 -1.26 -16.07 -2.11
C ILE A 8 -2.19 -14.90 -2.41
N VAL A 9 -3.46 -15.15 -2.71
CA VAL A 9 -4.44 -14.09 -2.99
C VAL A 9 -4.73 -13.26 -1.74
N TRP A 10 -4.89 -13.91 -0.58
CA TRP A 10 -5.02 -13.22 0.71
C TRP A 10 -3.78 -12.41 1.07
N LEU A 11 -2.58 -12.93 0.81
CA LEU A 11 -1.33 -12.21 1.02
C LEU A 11 -1.20 -11.00 0.08
N LEU A 12 -1.60 -11.14 -1.18
CA LEU A 12 -1.62 -10.03 -2.15
C LEU A 12 -2.62 -8.95 -1.74
N LEU A 13 -3.81 -9.34 -1.26
CA LEU A 13 -4.80 -8.39 -0.75
C LEU A 13 -4.25 -7.63 0.45
N ALA A 14 -3.64 -8.33 1.42
CA ALA A 14 -3.05 -7.73 2.60
C ALA A 14 -1.88 -6.79 2.25
N LEU A 15 -0.96 -7.24 1.39
CA LEU A 15 0.21 -6.47 0.98
C LEU A 15 -0.17 -5.24 0.15
N GLY A 16 -1.06 -5.41 -0.84
CA GLY A 16 -1.56 -4.32 -1.67
C GLY A 16 -2.32 -3.29 -0.83
N GLY A 17 -3.20 -3.76 0.06
CA GLY A 17 -3.95 -2.90 0.99
C GLY A 17 -3.03 -2.11 1.92
N ALA A 18 -2.03 -2.77 2.53
CA ALA A 18 -1.04 -2.11 3.38
C ALA A 18 -0.21 -1.08 2.61
N LEU A 19 0.22 -1.41 1.38
CA LEU A 19 0.97 -0.48 0.52
C LEU A 19 0.14 0.76 0.16
N PHE A 20 -1.14 0.58 -0.18
CA PHE A 20 -2.04 1.69 -0.47
C PHE A 20 -2.27 2.57 0.77
N VAL A 21 -2.74 1.98 1.87
CA VAL A 21 -3.10 2.71 3.08
C VAL A 21 -1.89 3.42 3.69
N GLY A 22 -0.73 2.75 3.74
CA GLY A 22 0.50 3.35 4.28
C GLY A 22 0.96 4.58 3.50
N ASN A 23 0.93 4.52 2.15
CA ASN A 23 1.32 5.65 1.31
C ASN A 23 0.28 6.79 1.36
N VAL A 24 -1.02 6.47 1.40
CA VAL A 24 -2.07 7.49 1.57
C VAL A 24 -1.94 8.16 2.93
N ALA A 25 -1.72 7.40 4.01
CA ALA A 25 -1.53 7.95 5.34
C ALA A 25 -0.33 8.90 5.41
N ALA A 26 0.79 8.56 4.72
CA ALA A 26 1.96 9.42 4.63
C ALA A 26 1.68 10.74 3.86
N LEU A 27 0.76 10.73 2.89
CA LEU A 27 0.34 11.92 2.16
C LEU A 27 -0.63 12.80 2.96
N VAL A 28 -1.55 12.19 3.71
CA VAL A 28 -2.55 12.89 4.52
C VAL A 28 -1.92 13.48 5.79
N LYS A 29 -1.03 12.73 6.44
CA LYS A 29 -0.34 13.14 7.66
C LYS A 29 1.17 12.99 7.47
N PRO A 30 1.81 13.90 6.72
CA PRO A 30 3.26 13.93 6.63
C PRO A 30 3.89 14.21 8.01
N PRO A 31 5.12 13.73 8.27
CA PRO A 31 5.85 14.05 9.49
C PRO A 31 6.02 15.57 9.67
N ALA A 32 5.85 16.05 10.91
CA ALA A 32 5.93 17.48 11.23
C ALA A 32 7.37 18.03 11.20
N ALA A 33 8.37 17.16 11.37
CA ALA A 33 9.77 17.50 11.31
C ALA A 33 10.57 16.38 10.62
N PRO A 34 11.61 16.74 9.84
CA PRO A 34 12.70 15.84 9.46
C PRO A 34 13.21 15.05 10.68
N ARG A 35 13.46 13.75 10.54
CA ARG A 35 13.96 12.91 11.64
C ARG A 35 15.49 12.91 11.74
N GLY A 36 16.20 13.51 10.80
CA GLY A 36 17.66 13.66 10.79
C GLY A 36 18.13 14.64 9.73
N ASP A 37 19.42 14.97 9.74
CA ASP A 37 20.02 15.97 8.84
C ASP A 37 20.02 15.54 7.35
N ASP A 38 19.89 14.24 7.08
CA ASP A 38 19.76 13.66 5.73
C ASP A 38 18.31 13.60 5.21
N ASP A 39 17.31 13.98 6.01
CA ASP A 39 15.91 13.95 5.58
C ASP A 39 15.64 15.12 4.61
N LEU A 40 14.93 14.82 3.52
CA LEU A 40 14.52 15.84 2.56
C LEU A 40 13.54 16.83 3.21
N GLU A 41 13.72 18.13 2.95
CA GLU A 41 12.79 19.20 3.36
C GLU A 41 11.34 18.93 2.91
N ARG A 42 11.18 18.19 1.80
CA ARG A 42 9.88 17.73 1.30
C ARG A 42 9.98 16.29 0.82
N ALA A 43 9.15 15.41 1.37
CA ALA A 43 9.01 14.05 0.88
C ALA A 43 8.59 14.02 -0.61
N PRO A 44 9.18 13.13 -1.43
CA PRO A 44 8.87 13.01 -2.85
C PRO A 44 7.45 12.45 -3.06
N ARG A 45 6.46 13.34 -3.17
CA ARG A 45 5.03 13.00 -3.30
C ARG A 45 4.73 12.12 -4.50
N SER A 46 5.44 12.31 -5.62
CA SER A 46 5.28 11.48 -6.83
C SER A 46 5.50 10.00 -6.55
N ARG A 47 6.52 9.66 -5.75
CA ARG A 47 6.84 8.27 -5.39
C ARG A 47 5.75 7.67 -4.50
N SER A 48 5.27 8.40 -3.50
CA SER A 48 4.20 7.93 -2.62
C SER A 48 2.88 7.71 -3.37
N ILE A 49 2.52 8.62 -4.28
CA ILE A 49 1.32 8.46 -5.12
C ILE A 49 1.45 7.23 -6.03
N GLY A 50 2.61 7.04 -6.67
CA GLY A 50 2.86 5.86 -7.51
C GLY A 50 2.73 4.55 -6.72
N MET A 51 3.35 4.48 -5.54
CA MET A 51 3.26 3.30 -4.68
C MET A 51 1.84 3.04 -4.16
N ALA A 52 1.10 4.10 -3.81
CA ALA A 52 -0.30 3.98 -3.44
C ALA A 52 -1.13 3.38 -4.59
N ALA A 53 -0.97 3.90 -5.81
CA ALA A 53 -1.69 3.40 -6.98
C ALA A 53 -1.39 1.92 -7.26
N ILE A 54 -0.13 1.50 -7.17
CA ILE A 54 0.27 0.09 -7.33
C ILE A 54 -0.41 -0.77 -6.26
N GLY A 55 -0.32 -0.38 -4.99
CA GLY A 55 -0.95 -1.10 -3.89
C GLY A 55 -2.46 -1.24 -4.07
N PHE A 56 -3.11 -0.17 -4.54
CA PHE A 56 -4.54 -0.14 -4.83
C PHE A 56 -4.94 -1.12 -5.93
N VAL A 57 -4.23 -1.10 -7.06
CA VAL A 57 -4.49 -2.03 -8.19
C VAL A 57 -4.32 -3.48 -7.74
N VAL A 58 -3.24 -3.78 -7.00
CA VAL A 58 -2.99 -5.13 -6.46
C VAL A 58 -4.10 -5.56 -5.49
N ALA A 59 -4.51 -4.67 -4.57
CA ALA A 59 -5.57 -4.95 -3.62
C ALA A 59 -6.90 -5.23 -4.31
N LEU A 60 -7.28 -4.40 -5.31
CA LEU A 60 -8.51 -4.61 -6.08
C LEU A 60 -8.48 -5.90 -6.89
N ALA A 61 -7.35 -6.22 -7.53
CA ALA A 61 -7.20 -7.46 -8.29
C ALA A 61 -7.31 -8.70 -7.39
N ALA A 62 -6.66 -8.67 -6.22
CA ALA A 62 -6.73 -9.75 -5.24
C ALA A 62 -8.13 -9.90 -4.65
N LEU A 63 -8.80 -8.78 -4.33
CA LEU A 63 -10.17 -8.78 -3.84
C LEU A 63 -11.13 -9.36 -4.90
N ALA A 64 -11.01 -8.93 -6.15
CA ALA A 64 -11.80 -9.46 -7.25
C ALA A 64 -11.57 -10.96 -7.44
N ALA A 65 -10.32 -11.43 -7.36
CA ALA A 65 -9.99 -12.84 -7.44
C ALA A 65 -10.58 -13.67 -6.28
N LEU A 66 -10.70 -13.12 -5.07
CA LEU A 66 -11.35 -13.80 -3.94
C LEU A 66 -12.88 -13.83 -4.06
N VAL A 67 -13.49 -12.79 -4.63
CA VAL A 67 -14.95 -12.69 -4.77
C VAL A 67 -15.48 -13.52 -5.95
N THR A 68 -14.66 -13.72 -6.99
CA THR A 68 -15.07 -14.41 -8.23
C THR A 68 -14.79 -15.92 -8.25
N ARG A 69 -14.23 -16.48 -7.18
CA ARG A 69 -13.88 -17.90 -7.05
C ARG A 69 -14.79 -18.62 -6.07
#